data_AF-A0A3C2B051-F1
#
_entry.id   AF-A0A3C2B051-F1
#
_cell.length_a   1.000
_cell.length_b   1.000
_cell.length_c   1.000
_cell.angle_alpha   90.00
_cell.angle_beta   90.00
_cell.angle_gamma   90.00
#
_symmetry.space_group_name_H-M   'P 1'
#
loop_
_entity.id
_entity.type
_entity.pdbx_description
1 polymer ?
#
loop_
_entity_poly.entity_id
_entity_poly.type
_entity_poly.pdbx_seq_one_letter_code
_entity_poly.pdbx_strand_id
1 'polypeptide(L)'
;RSTLALPGLQDELIRRVAAVNPNTVVVINAGSPVSMPWLHEVAAVLQVWFPGEEMGEAIADVLTGVAEPGGRLPITFPKALDDTPAFAHYPGDGVRTRYAEGLLIGHRWYQAQGIEPLFSFGHGLGYTEWELGAGS
;
A
#
# COMPACT_ATOMS: atom_id res chain seq x y z
N ARG A 1 9.08 6.82 10.44
CA ARG A 1 8.09 6.16 11.36
C ARG A 1 8.77 4.95 11.98
N SER A 2 8.44 4.57 13.22
CA SER A 2 8.98 3.37 13.88
C SER A 2 8.18 2.09 13.58
N THR A 3 7.00 2.22 12.98
CA THR A 3 6.11 1.10 12.61
C THR A 3 5.33 1.44 11.34
N LEU A 4 4.87 0.39 10.64
CA LEU A 4 3.93 0.46 9.52
C LEU A 4 2.47 0.57 9.99
N ALA A 5 2.18 0.28 11.26
CA ALA A 5 0.82 0.28 11.80
C ALA A 5 0.12 1.63 11.64
N LEU A 6 -1.19 1.58 11.38
CA LEU A 6 -2.03 2.77 11.45
C LEU A 6 -2.00 3.36 12.88
N PRO A 7 -2.00 4.70 13.03
CA PRO A 7 -1.89 5.29 14.35
C PRO A 7 -3.17 5.08 15.18
N GLY A 8 -3.00 4.95 16.49
CA GLY A 8 -4.11 4.79 17.44
C GLY A 8 -4.78 3.43 17.32
N LEU A 9 -6.12 3.41 17.42
CA LEU A 9 -6.94 2.19 17.41
C LEU A 9 -7.60 1.93 16.05
N GLN A 10 -7.03 2.47 14.96
CA GLN A 10 -7.64 2.36 13.64
C GLN A 10 -7.73 0.92 13.14
N ASP A 11 -6.70 0.09 13.37
CA ASP A 11 -6.78 -1.34 13.02
C ASP A 11 -7.90 -2.06 13.78
N GLU A 12 -8.11 -1.71 15.06
CA GLU A 12 -9.19 -2.29 15.86
C GLU A 12 -10.57 -1.81 15.38
N LEU A 13 -10.70 -0.52 15.07
CA LEU A 13 -11.92 0.05 14.50
C LEU A 13 -12.31 -0.65 13.20
N ILE A 14 -11.36 -0.83 12.28
CA ILE A 14 -11.59 -1.49 10.99
C ILE A 14 -12.09 -2.92 11.22
N ARG A 15 -11.41 -3.72 12.06
CA ARG A 15 -11.85 -5.10 12.37
C ARG A 15 -13.26 -5.13 12.97
N ARG A 16 -13.59 -4.23 13.89
CA ARG A 16 -14.91 -4.18 14.52
C ARG A 16 -16.02 -3.83 13.53
N VAL A 17 -15.76 -2.92 12.60
CA VAL A 17 -16.72 -2.55 11.54
C VAL A 17 -16.88 -3.71 10.55
N ALA A 18 -15.77 -4.29 10.09
CA ALA A 18 -15.76 -5.44 9.18
C ALA A 18 -16.50 -6.65 9.76
N ALA A 19 -16.34 -6.91 11.06
CA ALA A 19 -17.01 -8.02 11.76
C ALA A 19 -18.54 -7.92 11.77
N VAL A 20 -19.11 -6.71 11.66
CA VAL A 20 -20.57 -6.51 11.64
C VAL A 20 -21.11 -6.21 10.24
N ASN A 21 -20.24 -5.87 9.28
CA ASN A 21 -20.62 -5.65 7.89
C ASN A 21 -19.51 -6.16 6.94
N PRO A 22 -19.70 -7.31 6.26
CA PRO A 22 -18.69 -7.83 5.34
C PRO A 22 -18.50 -6.97 4.09
N ASN A 23 -19.45 -6.09 3.76
CA ASN A 23 -19.38 -5.16 2.62
C ASN A 23 -18.67 -3.84 3.02
N THR A 24 -17.59 -3.94 3.79
CA THR A 24 -16.81 -2.78 4.25
C THR A 24 -15.73 -2.43 3.24
N VAL A 25 -15.68 -1.17 2.81
CA VAL A 25 -14.60 -0.60 1.99
C VAL A 25 -13.76 0.32 2.87
N VAL A 26 -12.43 0.14 2.86
CA VAL A 26 -11.51 0.99 3.62
C VAL A 26 -10.76 1.95 2.68
N VAL A 27 -10.88 3.25 2.93
CA VAL A 27 -10.14 4.28 2.19
C VAL A 27 -8.92 4.71 2.99
N ILE A 28 -7.72 4.46 2.48
CA ILE A 28 -6.45 4.75 3.15
C ILE A 28 -5.86 6.07 2.64
N ASN A 29 -5.89 7.08 3.50
CA ASN A 29 -5.22 8.37 3.32
C ASN A 29 -3.87 8.36 4.06
N ALA A 30 -2.81 7.92 3.37
CA ALA A 30 -1.47 7.82 3.92
C ALA A 30 -0.39 7.99 2.83
N GLY A 31 0.66 8.78 3.10
CA GLY A 31 1.75 9.04 2.15
C GLY A 31 2.84 7.98 2.04
N SER A 32 2.71 6.86 2.76
CA SER A 32 3.67 5.75 2.76
C SER A 32 2.94 4.45 3.07
N PRO A 33 3.56 3.27 2.82
CA PRO A 33 2.92 2.00 3.12
C PRO A 33 2.47 1.90 4.58
N VAL A 34 1.33 1.25 4.77
CA VAL A 34 0.79 0.89 6.09
C VAL A 34 0.54 -0.61 6.12
N SER A 35 0.71 -1.22 7.29
CA SER A 35 0.34 -2.63 7.48
C SER A 35 -1.18 -2.77 7.48
N MET A 36 -1.70 -3.83 6.88
CA MET A 36 -3.14 -4.11 6.81
C MET A 36 -3.43 -5.52 7.32
N PRO A 37 -3.28 -5.81 8.63
CA PRO A 37 -3.52 -7.15 9.17
C PRO A 37 -4.97 -7.62 8.98
N TRP A 38 -5.90 -6.68 8.83
CA TRP A 38 -7.33 -6.85 8.60
C TRP A 38 -7.71 -6.94 7.11
N LEU A 39 -6.75 -6.95 6.18
CA LEU A 39 -7.01 -6.87 4.74
C LEU A 39 -8.01 -7.93 4.23
N HIS A 40 -7.96 -9.14 4.81
CA HIS A 40 -8.82 -10.26 4.45
C HIS A 40 -10.22 -10.19 5.08
N GLU A 41 -10.47 -9.23 5.97
CA GLU A 41 -11.74 -9.04 6.66
C GLU A 41 -12.64 -8.02 5.94
N VAL A 42 -12.12 -7.26 4.97
CA VAL A 42 -12.83 -6.19 4.27
C VAL A 42 -13.09 -6.55 2.80
N ALA A 43 -14.12 -5.96 2.20
CA ALA A 43 -14.48 -6.21 0.80
C ALA A 43 -13.52 -5.53 -0.18
N ALA A 44 -13.02 -4.34 0.14
CA ALA A 44 -12.10 -3.60 -0.70
C ALA A 44 -11.25 -2.59 0.08
N VAL A 45 -10.11 -2.22 -0.52
CA VAL A 45 -9.24 -1.14 -0.03
C VAL A 45 -8.96 -0.16 -1.17
N LEU A 46 -9.10 1.13 -0.89
CA LEU A 46 -8.76 2.21 -1.81
C LEU A 46 -7.62 3.06 -1.22
N GLN A 47 -6.43 2.99 -1.82
CA GLN A 47 -5.27 3.81 -1.43
C GLN A 47 -5.32 5.17 -2.15
N VAL A 48 -5.47 6.26 -1.38
CA VAL A 48 -5.68 7.62 -1.94
C VAL A 48 -4.52 8.59 -1.69
N TRP A 49 -3.47 8.14 -0.99
CA TRP A 49 -2.29 8.98 -0.68
C TRP A 49 -2.69 10.24 0.10
N PHE A 50 -2.18 11.40 -0.30
CA PHE A 50 -2.62 12.72 0.15
C PHE A 50 -3.26 13.46 -1.05
N PRO A 51 -4.57 13.28 -1.29
CA PRO A 51 -5.21 13.61 -2.56
C PRO A 51 -5.51 15.11 -2.78
N GLY A 52 -5.08 15.99 -1.87
CA GLY A 52 -5.26 17.44 -2.02
C GLY A 52 -6.66 17.93 -1.68
N GLU A 53 -7.01 19.12 -2.15
CA GLU A 53 -8.25 19.83 -1.80
C GLU A 53 -9.52 19.18 -2.37
N GLU A 54 -9.43 18.58 -3.55
CA GLU A 54 -10.54 17.88 -4.23
C GLU A 54 -10.70 16.41 -3.78
N MET A 55 -10.14 16.06 -2.61
CA MET A 55 -10.19 14.70 -2.06
C MET A 55 -11.60 14.11 -2.02
N GLY A 56 -12.58 14.91 -1.57
CA GLY A 56 -13.95 14.45 -1.37
C GLY A 56 -14.59 14.00 -2.68
N GLU A 57 -14.54 14.86 -3.68
CA GLU A 57 -15.13 14.59 -5.00
C GLU A 57 -14.42 13.43 -5.70
N ALA A 58 -13.08 13.46 -5.72
CA ALA A 58 -12.30 12.41 -6.38
C ALA A 58 -12.55 11.01 -5.78
N ILE A 59 -12.73 10.91 -4.46
CA ILE A 59 -13.05 9.65 -3.80
C ILE A 59 -14.49 9.23 -4.10
N ALA A 60 -15.44 10.16 -4.07
CA ALA A 60 -16.84 9.87 -4.40
C ALA A 60 -16.97 9.36 -5.83
N ASP A 61 -16.33 10.01 -6.80
CA ASP A 61 -16.33 9.61 -8.20
C ASP A 61 -15.82 8.18 -8.39
N VAL A 62 -14.71 7.84 -7.73
CA VAL A 62 -14.15 6.49 -7.81
C VAL A 62 -15.08 5.48 -7.12
N LEU A 63 -15.52 5.74 -5.88
CA LEU A 63 -16.37 4.79 -5.13
C LEU A 63 -17.73 4.55 -5.79
N THR A 64 -18.24 5.51 -6.56
CA THR A 64 -19.51 5.41 -7.28
C THR A 64 -19.37 4.95 -8.72
N GLY A 65 -18.14 4.79 -9.22
CA GLY A 65 -17.86 4.35 -10.59
C GLY A 65 -18.02 5.43 -11.65
N VAL A 66 -18.16 6.71 -11.26
CA VAL A 66 -18.06 7.85 -12.18
C VAL A 66 -16.66 7.95 -12.76
N ALA A 67 -15.64 7.62 -11.97
CA ALA A 67 -14.24 7.51 -12.40
C ALA A 67 -13.66 6.11 -12.12
N GLU A 68 -12.80 5.65 -13.03
CA GLU A 68 -12.08 4.37 -12.92
C GLU A 68 -10.85 4.51 -11.99
N PRO A 69 -10.59 3.57 -11.07
CA PRO A 69 -9.36 3.54 -10.29
C PRO A 69 -8.17 3.08 -11.16
N GLY A 70 -7.63 3.98 -11.98
CA GLY A 70 -6.51 3.70 -12.89
C GLY A 70 -5.11 3.70 -12.26
N GLY A 71 -4.99 3.94 -10.95
CA GLY A 71 -3.71 4.08 -10.25
C GLY A 71 -2.90 2.79 -10.21
N ARG A 72 -1.56 2.90 -10.27
CA ARG A 72 -0.62 1.78 -10.06
C ARG A 72 0.41 2.18 -9.01
N LEU A 73 0.71 1.27 -8.08
CA LEU A 73 1.58 1.58 -6.95
C LEU A 73 3.00 1.98 -7.41
N PRO A 74 3.48 3.19 -7.07
CA PRO A 74 4.85 3.61 -7.41
C PRO A 74 5.90 3.02 -6.46
N ILE A 75 5.47 2.31 -5.41
CA ILE A 75 6.32 1.71 -4.39
C ILE A 75 5.76 0.34 -3.99
N THR A 76 6.63 -0.54 -3.52
CA THR A 76 6.23 -1.83 -2.93
C THR A 76 5.68 -1.63 -1.52
N PHE A 77 4.58 -2.29 -1.19
CA PHE A 77 4.06 -2.34 0.18
C PHE A 77 4.63 -3.59 0.89
N PRO A 78 5.48 -3.43 1.92
CA PRO A 78 5.96 -4.57 2.72
C PRO A 78 4.83 -5.25 3.51
N LYS A 79 5.00 -6.54 3.82
CA LYS A 79 4.17 -7.22 4.85
C LYS A 79 4.65 -6.84 6.25
N ALA A 80 5.96 -6.78 6.45
CA ALA A 80 6.59 -6.38 7.70
C ALA A 80 7.72 -5.37 7.48
N LEU A 81 8.03 -4.57 8.51
CA LEU A 81 9.03 -3.49 8.38
C LEU A 81 10.43 -4.04 8.11
N ASP A 82 10.73 -5.23 8.62
CA ASP A 82 11.98 -5.97 8.46
C ASP A 82 12.13 -6.66 7.09
N ASP A 83 11.06 -6.72 6.28
CA ASP A 83 11.16 -7.11 4.87
C ASP A 83 11.82 -6.01 4.02
N THR A 84 11.92 -4.78 4.54
CA THR A 84 12.40 -3.62 3.76
C THR A 84 13.93 -3.62 3.63
N PRO A 85 14.48 -3.20 2.47
CA PRO A 85 15.93 -3.25 2.21
C PRO A 85 16.78 -2.45 3.19
N ALA A 86 16.21 -1.38 3.75
CA ALA A 86 16.91 -0.47 4.64
C ALA A 86 16.73 -0.80 6.14
N PHE A 87 15.93 -1.82 6.50
CA PHE A 87 15.56 -2.06 7.90
C PHE A 87 16.75 -2.15 8.86
N ALA A 88 17.77 -2.91 8.49
CA ALA A 88 18.94 -3.15 9.33
C ALA A 88 19.91 -1.94 9.42
N HIS A 89 19.74 -0.93 8.57
CA HIS A 89 20.73 0.15 8.39
C HIS A 89 20.15 1.56 8.49
N TYR A 90 18.82 1.71 8.51
CA TYR A 90 18.13 2.96 8.77
C TYR A 90 17.77 3.08 10.26
N PRO A 91 17.93 4.25 10.91
CA PRO A 91 18.33 5.55 10.36
C PRO A 91 19.85 5.82 10.38
N GLY A 92 20.67 4.77 10.49
CA GLY A 92 22.12 4.88 10.65
C GLY A 92 22.54 5.13 12.11
N ASP A 93 23.72 5.73 12.30
CA ASP A 93 24.30 6.03 13.63
C ASP A 93 23.98 7.45 14.13
N GLY A 94 23.07 8.16 13.46
CA GLY A 94 22.72 9.56 13.73
C GLY A 94 23.63 10.59 13.06
N VAL A 95 24.76 10.17 12.46
CA VAL A 95 25.68 11.04 11.71
C VAL A 95 25.79 10.58 10.25
N ARG A 96 25.77 9.28 10.00
CA ARG A 96 25.93 8.65 8.69
C ARG A 96 24.91 7.53 8.53
N THR A 97 24.37 7.41 7.32
CA THR A 97 23.54 6.27 6.90
C THR A 97 24.25 5.56 5.74
N ARG A 98 24.46 4.25 5.88
CA ARG A 98 25.04 3.42 4.82
C ARG A 98 23.93 2.77 4.03
N TYR A 99 23.96 2.94 2.71
CA TYR A 99 23.07 2.31 1.75
C TYR A 99 23.60 0.91 1.43
N ALA A 100 23.44 -0.03 2.35
CA ALA A 100 24.00 -1.37 2.22
C ALA A 100 23.25 -2.25 1.20
N GLU A 101 21.99 -1.91 0.93
CA GLU A 101 21.14 -2.52 -0.11
C GLU A 101 21.65 -2.25 -1.53
N GLY A 102 22.53 -1.25 -1.71
CA GLY A 102 23.10 -0.88 -3.00
C GLY A 102 22.01 -0.54 -4.02
N LEU A 103 21.98 -1.26 -5.16
CA LEU A 103 20.99 -1.06 -6.21
C LEU A 103 19.68 -1.82 -5.98
N LEU A 104 19.62 -2.66 -4.94
CA LEU A 104 18.44 -3.45 -4.60
C LEU A 104 17.47 -2.61 -3.76
N ILE A 105 16.90 -1.57 -4.37
CA ILE A 105 15.95 -0.66 -3.75
C ILE A 105 14.53 -0.99 -4.22
N GLY A 106 13.57 -0.95 -3.29
CA GLY A 106 12.16 -1.22 -3.58
C GLY A 106 11.97 -2.61 -4.16
N HIS A 107 11.17 -2.77 -5.22
CA HIS A 107 10.83 -4.06 -5.82
C HIS A 107 12.05 -4.93 -6.19
N ARG A 108 13.21 -4.33 -6.51
CA ARG A 108 14.44 -5.06 -6.82
C ARG A 108 14.94 -5.88 -5.63
N TRP A 109 14.79 -5.36 -4.42
CA TRP A 109 15.08 -6.09 -3.19
C TRP A 109 14.20 -7.33 -3.06
N TYR A 110 12.88 -7.13 -3.12
CA TYR A 110 11.90 -8.20 -2.97
C TYR A 110 12.12 -9.30 -4.01
N GLN A 111 12.35 -8.92 -5.27
CA GLN A 111 12.66 -9.87 -6.34
C GLN A 111 13.97 -10.63 -6.09
N ALA A 112 15.04 -9.94 -5.69
CA ALA A 112 16.33 -10.57 -5.44
C ALA A 112 16.34 -11.49 -4.21
N GLN A 113 15.54 -11.16 -3.20
CA GLN A 113 15.44 -11.93 -1.95
C GLN A 113 14.33 -13.00 -1.99
N GLY A 114 13.48 -13.03 -3.03
CA GLY A 114 12.33 -13.92 -3.09
C GLY A 114 11.28 -13.64 -2.00
N ILE A 115 11.16 -12.37 -1.57
CA ILE A 115 10.21 -11.94 -0.55
C ILE A 115 8.92 -11.50 -1.24
N GLU A 116 7.79 -12.14 -0.89
CA GLU A 116 6.49 -11.76 -1.42
C GLU A 116 5.93 -10.55 -0.66
N PRO A 117 5.77 -9.36 -1.29
CA PRO A 117 5.25 -8.17 -0.64
C PRO A 117 3.75 -8.28 -0.31
N LEU A 118 3.22 -7.31 0.43
CA LEU A 118 1.76 -7.18 0.61
C LEU A 118 1.11 -6.73 -0.69
N PHE A 119 1.69 -5.72 -1.34
CA PHE A 119 1.38 -5.34 -2.70
C PHE A 119 2.66 -5.01 -3.47
N SER A 120 2.80 -5.56 -4.66
CA SER A 120 3.95 -5.35 -5.54
C SER A 120 4.00 -3.94 -6.12
N PHE A 121 5.20 -3.50 -6.50
CA PHE A 121 5.34 -2.31 -7.35
C PHE A 121 4.55 -2.50 -8.64
N GLY A 122 3.83 -1.46 -9.07
CA GLY A 122 2.96 -1.50 -10.24
C GLY A 122 1.61 -2.20 -10.00
N HIS A 123 1.33 -2.75 -8.81
CA HIS A 123 0.02 -3.31 -8.50
C HIS A 123 -1.06 -2.23 -8.52
N GLY A 124 -2.25 -2.58 -9.01
CA GLY A 124 -3.45 -1.77 -8.99
C GLY A 124 -4.54 -2.46 -9.78
N LEU A 125 -5.75 -2.46 -9.22
CA LEU A 125 -6.92 -3.08 -9.83
C LEU A 125 -7.70 -2.04 -10.66
N GLY A 126 -8.79 -2.47 -11.28
CA GLY A 126 -9.75 -1.65 -12.01
C GLY A 126 -11.16 -2.22 -11.84
N TYR A 127 -12.18 -1.51 -12.31
CA TYR A 127 -13.56 -2.01 -12.39
C TYR A 127 -13.83 -2.81 -13.67
N THR A 128 -12.89 -2.80 -14.61
CA THR A 128 -12.94 -3.63 -15.82
C THR A 128 -11.67 -4.45 -15.99
N GLU A 129 -11.76 -5.45 -16.86
CA GLU A 129 -10.66 -6.33 -17.24
C GLU A 129 -9.93 -5.80 -18.47
N TRP A 130 -8.63 -6.10 -18.56
CA TRP A 130 -7.76 -5.71 -19.67
C TRP A 130 -6.82 -6.86 -20.01
N GLU A 131 -6.54 -7.03 -21.30
CA GLU A 131 -5.52 -7.93 -21.80
C GLU A 131 -4.56 -7.18 -22.71
N LEU A 132 -3.26 -7.39 -22.53
CA LEU A 132 -2.25 -6.85 -23.41
C LEU A 132 -1.93 -7.89 -24.49
N GLY A 133 -2.04 -7.50 -25.76
CA GLY A 133 -1.59 -8.33 -26.88
C GLY A 133 -0.08 -8.55 -26.81
N ALA A 134 0.40 -9.63 -27.44
CA ALA A 134 1.84 -9.87 -27.58
C ALA A 134 2.50 -8.67 -28.29
N GLY A 135 3.55 -8.13 -27.67
CA GLY A 135 4.38 -7.11 -28.31
C GLY A 135 5.00 -7.68 -29.59
N SER A 136 4.89 -6.93 -30.69
CA SER A 136 5.54 -7.25 -31.97
C SER A 136 7.05 -7.31 -31.84
#